data_AF-A0A7C8LLX5-F1
#
_entry.id   AF-A0A7C8LLX5-F1
#
_cell.length_a   1.000
_cell.length_b   1.000
_cell.length_c   1.000
_cell.angle_alpha   90.00
_cell.angle_beta   90.00
_cell.angle_gamma   90.00
#
_symmetry.space_group_name_H-M   'P 1'
#
loop_
_entity.id
_entity.type
_entity.pdbx_description
1 polymer ?
#
loop_
_entity_poly.entity_id
_entity_poly.type
_entity_poly.pdbx_seq_one_letter_code
_entity_poly.pdbx_strand_id
1 'polypeptide(L)'
;MPTGAFDAADRHGDLVIADFDRDGLQDIAVSTTGRDPGVRLFKNLGARVFADARTLKPGLPLGAIAAADLDGDGWLDLVASAPSSDAQDRLVVFRMRDDLSITQTIEVDESASVLRLADLNRDGAQDLVALGSSGVAALVLSRLFLGGEALWCEDAADADDSGAIEMNDPIRLLSFLFLAGEPPAAPGPATCGPDVGVDTLSCGAVCP
;
A
#
# COMPACT_ATOMS: atom_id res chain seq x y z
N MET A 1 -1.45 19.36 33.99
CA MET A 1 -1.85 18.27 33.09
C MET A 1 -1.45 18.70 31.69
N PRO A 2 -0.62 17.94 30.97
CA PRO A 2 -0.93 17.82 29.56
C PRO A 2 -0.77 16.37 29.16
N THR A 3 -1.87 15.76 28.74
CA THR A 3 -1.82 14.47 28.07
C THR A 3 -2.73 14.65 26.87
N GLY A 4 -2.17 14.52 25.67
CA GLY A 4 -2.89 14.49 24.40
C GLY A 4 -3.93 13.37 24.46
N ALA A 5 -5.08 13.69 25.04
CA ALA A 5 -6.15 12.74 25.22
C ALA A 5 -6.85 12.59 23.88
N PHE A 6 -7.03 11.34 23.47
CA PHE A 6 -7.99 11.00 22.44
C PHE A 6 -9.38 11.37 22.96
N ASP A 7 -10.18 12.08 22.15
CA ASP A 7 -11.58 12.27 22.48
C ASP A 7 -12.26 10.90 22.42
N ALA A 8 -13.11 10.58 23.40
CA ALA A 8 -13.88 9.33 23.38
C ALA A 8 -14.83 9.25 22.17
N ALA A 9 -15.10 10.39 21.51
CA ALA A 9 -15.82 10.47 20.26
C ALA A 9 -14.98 10.14 19.00
N ASP A 10 -13.64 10.08 19.11
CA ASP A 10 -12.78 9.69 17.99
C ASP A 10 -12.76 8.17 17.85
N ARG A 11 -13.10 7.71 16.64
CA ARG A 11 -12.91 6.32 16.25
C ARG A 11 -11.48 6.19 15.73
N HIS A 12 -10.73 5.25 16.30
CA HIS A 12 -9.33 5.00 15.96
C HIS A 12 -9.27 3.74 15.11
N GLY A 13 -8.52 3.79 14.01
CA GLY A 13 -8.38 2.66 13.09
C GLY A 13 -7.23 1.75 13.51
N ASP A 14 -6.01 2.27 13.42
CA ASP A 14 -4.76 1.53 13.58
C ASP A 14 -3.64 2.46 14.11
N LEU A 15 -2.50 1.89 14.51
CA LEU A 15 -1.34 2.64 14.98
C LEU A 15 -0.02 2.11 14.42
N VAL A 16 0.95 3.01 14.28
CA VAL A 16 2.35 2.69 13.93
C VAL A 16 3.28 3.35 14.94
N ILE A 17 4.32 2.62 15.33
CA ILE A 17 5.41 3.11 16.18
C ILE A 17 6.68 3.16 15.34
N ALA A 18 7.27 4.34 15.22
CA ALA A 18 8.51 4.55 14.47
C ALA A 18 9.19 5.86 14.90
N ASP A 19 10.46 6.05 14.52
CA ASP A 19 11.17 7.32 14.73
C ASP A 19 10.92 8.25 13.52
N PHE A 20 9.85 9.04 13.58
CA PHE A 20 9.38 9.83 12.44
C PHE A 20 10.18 11.13 12.26
N ASP A 21 10.87 11.60 13.30
CA ASP A 21 11.66 12.82 13.26
C ASP A 21 13.18 12.61 13.40
N ARG A 22 13.62 11.34 13.43
CA ARG A 22 15.02 10.89 13.49
C ARG A 22 15.77 11.36 14.73
N ASP A 23 15.07 11.56 15.84
CA ASP A 23 15.71 11.94 17.11
C ASP A 23 16.19 10.74 17.94
N GLY A 24 15.95 9.51 17.44
CA GLY A 24 16.32 8.25 18.08
C GLY A 24 15.28 7.73 19.06
N LEU A 25 14.15 8.43 19.25
CA LEU A 25 13.03 8.01 20.06
C LEU A 25 11.89 7.50 19.18
N GLN A 26 11.19 6.49 19.68
CA GLN A 26 10.05 5.93 18.97
C GLN A 26 8.79 6.76 19.27
N ASP A 27 8.24 7.37 18.22
CA ASP A 27 7.00 8.14 18.20
C ASP A 27 5.79 7.24 17.92
N ILE A 28 4.58 7.83 17.93
CA ILE A 28 3.33 7.12 17.66
C ILE A 28 2.53 7.87 16.58
N ALA A 29 2.13 7.17 15.53
CA ALA A 29 1.11 7.60 14.58
C ALA A 29 -0.19 6.81 14.81
N VAL A 30 -1.34 7.46 14.82
CA VAL A 30 -2.66 6.83 15.01
C VAL A 30 -3.63 7.32 13.95
N SER A 31 -4.26 6.40 13.21
CA SER A 31 -5.31 6.76 12.26
C SER A 31 -6.64 7.02 12.96
N THR A 32 -7.37 8.01 12.48
CA THR A 32 -8.68 8.42 12.99
C THR A 32 -9.71 8.38 11.86
N THR A 33 -10.88 7.83 12.18
CA THR A 33 -12.05 7.69 11.27
C THR A 33 -13.28 8.46 11.77
N GLY A 34 -13.17 9.13 12.92
CA GLY A 34 -14.26 9.82 13.60
C GLY A 34 -14.56 11.22 13.06
N ARG A 35 -14.88 12.14 13.97
CA ARG A 35 -15.26 13.52 13.63
C ARG A 35 -14.11 14.33 13.03
N ASP A 36 -12.88 13.97 13.37
CA ASP A 36 -11.67 14.59 12.84
C ASP A 36 -10.77 13.51 12.19
N PRO A 37 -11.12 13.04 10.97
CA PRO A 37 -10.42 11.95 10.32
C PRO A 37 -9.03 12.36 9.83
N GLY A 38 -8.06 11.45 9.93
CA GLY A 38 -6.68 11.71 9.60
C GLY A 38 -5.69 10.80 10.31
N VAL A 39 -4.45 11.26 10.46
CA VAL A 39 -3.42 10.60 11.29
C VAL A 39 -2.95 11.59 12.36
N ARG A 40 -3.01 11.19 13.62
CA ARG A 40 -2.43 11.95 14.74
C ARG A 40 -1.04 11.42 15.05
N LEU A 41 -0.06 12.31 15.11
CA LEU A 41 1.33 12.03 15.46
C LEU A 41 1.62 12.54 16.88
N PHE A 42 2.19 11.65 17.69
CA PHE A 42 2.63 11.93 19.04
C PHE A 42 4.13 11.74 19.13
N LYS A 43 4.85 12.85 19.36
CA LYS A 43 6.30 12.84 19.53
C LYS A 43 6.65 12.31 20.91
N ASN A 44 7.60 11.39 20.98
CA ASN A 44 8.18 10.91 22.21
C ASN A 44 9.21 11.90 22.72
N LEU A 45 8.97 12.48 23.90
CA LEU A 45 9.89 13.41 24.55
C LEU A 45 10.86 12.69 25.52
N GLY A 46 10.87 11.36 25.49
CA GLY A 46 11.60 10.53 26.43
C GLY A 46 10.85 10.32 27.74
N ALA A 47 11.39 9.46 28.61
CA ALA A 47 10.82 9.18 29.93
C ALA A 47 9.31 8.82 29.93
N ARG A 48 8.83 8.21 28.84
CA ARG A 48 7.41 7.85 28.61
C ARG A 48 6.46 9.06 28.52
N VAL A 49 6.98 10.22 28.14
CA VAL A 49 6.20 11.44 27.89
C VAL A 49 5.98 11.59 26.40
N PHE A 50 4.73 11.78 26.00
CA PHE A 50 4.34 12.03 24.61
C PHE A 50 3.63 13.37 24.50
N ALA A 51 3.91 14.11 23.44
CA ALA A 51 3.24 15.36 23.11
C ALA A 51 2.56 15.27 21.76
N ASP A 52 1.42 15.94 21.61
CA ASP A 52 0.82 16.14 20.29
C ASP A 52 1.84 16.87 19.41
N ALA A 53 2.27 16.20 18.35
CA ALA A 53 3.19 16.78 17.38
C ALA A 53 2.40 17.40 16.22
N ARG A 54 1.49 16.61 15.62
CA ARG A 54 0.80 17.01 14.40
C ARG A 54 -0.44 16.16 14.11
N THR A 55 -1.33 16.69 13.28
CA THR A 55 -2.41 15.91 12.65
C THR A 55 -2.34 16.05 11.13
N LEU A 56 -2.30 14.93 10.42
CA LEU A 56 -2.36 14.85 8.96
C LEU A 56 -3.83 14.68 8.55
N LYS A 57 -4.38 15.62 7.78
CA LYS A 57 -5.80 15.67 7.44
C LYS A 57 -6.01 15.63 5.92
N PRO A 58 -6.07 14.45 5.30
CA PRO A 58 -6.35 14.34 3.87
C PRO A 58 -7.82 14.69 3.51
N GLY A 59 -8.67 14.97 4.51
CA GLY A 59 -10.08 15.32 4.31
C GLY A 59 -11.00 14.12 4.12
N LEU A 60 -10.53 12.92 4.47
CA LEU A 60 -11.25 11.66 4.30
C LEU A 60 -10.87 10.65 5.40
N PRO A 61 -11.76 9.69 5.75
CA PRO A 61 -11.51 8.68 6.79
C PRO A 61 -10.34 7.76 6.42
N LEU A 62 -9.47 7.46 7.40
CA LEU A 62 -8.33 6.57 7.21
C LEU A 62 -8.42 5.31 8.07
N GLY A 63 -8.17 4.16 7.46
CA GLY A 63 -8.17 2.84 8.09
C GLY A 63 -6.79 2.41 8.56
N ALA A 64 -6.29 1.33 7.97
CA ALA A 64 -4.98 0.75 8.26
C ALA A 64 -3.86 1.74 7.92
N ILE A 65 -2.77 1.71 8.70
CA ILE A 65 -1.58 2.54 8.44
C ILE A 65 -0.30 1.72 8.52
N ALA A 66 0.69 2.09 7.71
CA ALA A 66 2.05 1.55 7.75
C ALA A 66 3.07 2.66 7.51
N ALA A 67 4.31 2.47 7.97
CA ALA A 67 5.40 3.41 7.74
C ALA A 67 6.66 2.72 7.21
N ALA A 68 7.30 3.34 6.23
CA ALA A 68 8.63 2.99 5.73
C ALA A 68 9.20 4.14 4.90
N ASP A 69 10.50 4.12 4.61
CA ASP A 69 11.11 5.00 3.62
C ASP A 69 10.71 4.52 2.21
N LEU A 70 9.75 5.21 1.58
CA LEU A 70 9.14 4.76 0.32
C LEU A 70 9.79 5.39 -0.92
N ASP A 71 10.59 6.46 -0.78
CA ASP A 71 11.33 7.10 -1.88
C ASP A 71 12.86 7.03 -1.73
N GLY A 72 13.36 6.43 -0.65
CA GLY A 72 14.79 6.24 -0.43
C GLY A 72 15.49 7.50 0.04
N ASP A 73 14.78 8.51 0.55
CA ASP A 73 15.37 9.75 1.07
C ASP A 73 15.81 9.64 2.55
N GLY A 74 15.57 8.47 3.15
CA GLY A 74 15.89 8.09 4.51
C GLY A 74 14.83 8.48 5.54
N TRP A 75 13.79 9.25 5.17
CA TRP A 75 12.71 9.63 6.08
C TRP A 75 11.59 8.59 6.00
N LEU A 76 10.97 8.29 7.13
CA LEU A 76 9.88 7.33 7.14
C LEU A 76 8.60 7.99 6.67
N ASP A 77 8.10 7.60 5.50
CA ASP A 77 6.78 7.98 5.00
C ASP A 77 5.67 7.18 5.67
N LEU A 78 4.44 7.68 5.57
CA LEU A 78 3.24 6.98 6.03
C LEU A 78 2.35 6.63 4.84
N VAL A 79 1.81 5.41 4.82
CA VAL A 79 0.73 5.02 3.93
C VAL A 79 -0.50 4.65 4.75
N ALA A 80 -1.66 5.11 4.31
CA ALA A 80 -2.94 4.87 4.95
C ALA A 80 -3.97 4.34 3.95
N SER A 81 -4.78 3.37 4.35
CA SER A 81 -5.97 3.01 3.57
C SER A 81 -7.07 4.02 3.79
N ALA A 82 -7.81 4.31 2.73
CA ALA A 82 -8.80 5.35 2.67
C ALA A 82 -10.09 4.79 2.04
N PRO A 83 -10.94 4.13 2.85
CA PRO A 83 -12.19 3.58 2.35
C PRO A 83 -13.13 4.70 1.88
N SER A 84 -13.78 4.49 0.74
CA SER A 84 -14.72 5.40 0.11
C SER A 84 -16.11 4.80 0.09
N SER A 85 -17.15 5.61 0.32
CA SER A 85 -18.54 5.19 0.13
C SER A 85 -19.03 5.34 -1.31
N ASP A 86 -18.29 6.03 -2.18
CA ASP A 86 -18.89 6.70 -3.34
C ASP A 86 -18.32 6.31 -4.72
N ALA A 87 -17.21 5.56 -4.86
CA ALA A 87 -16.83 4.90 -6.14
C ALA A 87 -15.49 4.16 -6.14
N GLN A 88 -14.49 4.57 -5.34
CA GLN A 88 -13.15 3.96 -5.36
C GLN A 88 -12.41 4.19 -4.05
N ASP A 89 -11.88 3.09 -3.52
CA ASP A 89 -11.00 3.09 -2.35
C ASP A 89 -9.62 3.63 -2.74
N ARG A 90 -8.86 4.09 -1.75
CA ARG A 90 -7.58 4.76 -1.99
C ARG A 90 -6.52 4.32 -1.00
N LEU A 91 -5.27 4.46 -1.41
CA LEU A 91 -4.14 4.59 -0.50
C LEU A 91 -3.70 6.04 -0.50
N VAL A 92 -3.44 6.57 0.69
CA VAL A 92 -2.92 7.93 0.89
C VAL A 92 -1.51 7.81 1.42
N VAL A 93 -0.55 8.33 0.67
CA VAL A 93 0.86 8.39 1.07
C VAL A 93 1.18 9.80 1.54
N PHE A 94 1.68 9.90 2.77
CA PHE A 94 2.19 11.13 3.36
C PHE A 94 3.72 11.07 3.35
N ARG A 95 4.34 11.98 2.60
CA ARG A 95 5.80 12.11 2.56
C ARG A 95 6.31 12.91 3.75
N MET A 96 7.04 12.26 4.65
CA MET A 96 7.39 12.81 5.96
C MET A 96 8.75 13.52 5.94
N ARG A 97 8.75 14.76 5.45
CA ARG A 97 9.97 15.60 5.45
C ARG A 97 9.67 17.02 5.93
N ASP A 98 10.55 17.55 6.79
CA ASP A 98 10.61 18.94 7.28
C ASP A 98 9.26 19.56 7.71
N ASP A 99 8.40 19.92 6.75
CA ASP A 99 7.08 20.54 6.95
C ASP A 99 5.87 19.72 6.42
N LEU A 100 6.07 18.50 5.88
CA LEU A 100 5.04 17.60 5.32
C LEU A 100 4.16 18.28 4.26
N SER A 101 4.69 18.34 3.03
CA SER A 101 4.08 19.10 1.94
C SER A 101 3.35 18.26 0.89
N ILE A 102 3.44 16.92 0.90
CA ILE A 102 2.93 16.10 -0.21
C ILE A 102 2.09 14.91 0.27
N THR A 103 0.80 15.00 -0.04
CA THR A 103 -0.14 13.87 -0.02
C THR A 103 -0.23 13.33 -1.44
N GLN A 104 0.31 12.13 -1.69
CA GLN A 104 0.02 11.40 -2.92
C GLN A 104 -1.18 10.49 -2.67
N THR A 105 -2.18 10.56 -3.54
CA THR A 105 -3.32 9.64 -3.50
C THR A 105 -3.18 8.62 -4.61
N ILE A 106 -3.42 7.38 -4.27
CA ILE A 106 -3.36 6.23 -5.16
C ILE A 106 -4.76 5.63 -5.15
N GLU A 107 -5.38 5.52 -6.31
CA GLU A 107 -6.65 4.81 -6.42
C GLU A 107 -6.39 3.31 -6.38
N VAL A 108 -7.20 2.59 -5.61
CA VAL A 108 -7.18 1.13 -5.52
C VAL A 108 -8.60 0.60 -5.64
N ASP A 109 -8.76 -0.54 -6.29
CA ASP A 109 -10.09 -1.11 -6.53
C ASP A 109 -10.73 -1.71 -5.26
N GLU A 110 -9.96 -1.88 -4.18
CA GLU A 110 -10.47 -2.29 -2.87
C GLU A 110 -9.69 -1.69 -1.69
N SER A 111 -10.40 -1.34 -0.62
CA SER A 111 -9.88 -0.83 0.64
C SER A 111 -9.02 -1.89 1.32
N ALA A 112 -7.74 -1.56 1.50
CA ALA A 112 -6.82 -2.37 2.26
C ALA A 112 -7.17 -2.34 3.76
N SER A 113 -7.55 -3.50 4.29
CA SER A 113 -7.71 -3.73 5.73
C SER A 113 -6.37 -3.94 6.44
N VAL A 114 -5.32 -4.34 5.71
CA VAL A 114 -3.97 -4.54 6.23
C VAL A 114 -2.95 -3.97 5.26
N LEU A 115 -1.95 -3.26 5.80
CA LEU A 115 -0.79 -2.77 5.06
C LEU A 115 0.49 -3.34 5.68
N ARG A 116 1.43 -3.81 4.86
CA ARG A 116 2.75 -4.30 5.29
C ARG A 116 3.83 -3.78 4.34
N LEU A 117 4.98 -3.42 4.89
CA LEU A 117 6.13 -2.94 4.12
C LEU A 117 7.32 -3.86 4.35
N ALA A 118 7.98 -4.28 3.27
CA ALA A 118 9.21 -5.07 3.30
C ALA A 118 9.93 -4.99 1.96
N ASP A 119 11.25 -5.08 1.95
CA ASP A 119 12.03 -5.30 0.72
C ASP A 119 11.91 -6.78 0.29
N LEU A 120 10.92 -7.09 -0.55
CA LEU A 120 10.59 -8.44 -1.00
C LEU A 120 11.47 -8.88 -2.18
N ASN A 121 11.94 -7.94 -3.00
CA ASN A 121 12.74 -8.22 -4.19
C ASN A 121 14.27 -8.06 -3.97
N ARG A 122 14.70 -7.53 -2.82
CA ARG A 122 16.09 -7.26 -2.41
C ARG A 122 16.80 -6.19 -3.23
N ASP A 123 16.09 -5.21 -3.75
CA ASP A 123 16.67 -4.06 -4.45
C ASP A 123 17.04 -2.90 -3.50
N GLY A 124 16.68 -3.00 -2.23
CA GLY A 124 16.94 -2.01 -1.19
C GLY A 124 15.83 -0.97 -1.04
N ALA A 125 14.80 -0.99 -1.87
CA ALA A 125 13.56 -0.23 -1.69
C ALA A 125 12.52 -1.04 -0.91
N GLN A 126 11.55 -0.36 -0.31
CA GLN A 126 10.48 -1.00 0.45
C GLN A 126 9.28 -1.30 -0.45
N ASP A 127 8.85 -2.56 -0.48
CA ASP A 127 7.63 -2.98 -1.17
C ASP A 127 6.43 -2.94 -0.22
N LEU A 128 5.31 -2.37 -0.68
CA LEU A 128 4.05 -2.35 0.04
C LEU A 128 3.20 -3.58 -0.32
N VAL A 129 2.56 -4.20 0.66
CA VAL A 129 1.55 -5.25 0.49
C VAL A 129 0.26 -4.77 1.13
N ALA A 130 -0.82 -4.76 0.34
CA ALA A 130 -2.14 -4.32 0.76
C ALA A 130 -3.15 -5.49 0.67
N LEU A 131 -3.83 -5.79 1.78
CA LEU A 131 -4.83 -6.86 1.84
C LEU A 131 -6.22 -6.27 2.06
N GLY A 132 -7.09 -6.35 1.06
CA GLY A 132 -8.50 -5.97 1.16
C GLY A 132 -9.38 -7.02 1.84
N SER A 133 -10.65 -6.67 2.05
CA SER A 133 -11.68 -7.53 2.65
C SER A 133 -12.14 -8.69 1.75
N SER A 134 -11.91 -8.60 0.44
CA SER A 134 -12.32 -9.58 -0.58
C SER A 134 -11.16 -10.50 -0.99
N GLY A 135 -9.95 -10.22 -0.50
CA GLY A 135 -8.76 -11.01 -0.74
C GLY A 135 -7.85 -10.39 -1.80
N VAL A 136 -6.75 -9.79 -1.31
CA VAL A 136 -5.41 -9.60 -1.92
C VAL A 136 -5.28 -8.70 -3.16
N ALA A 137 -4.59 -7.56 -3.02
CA ALA A 137 -3.97 -6.85 -4.15
C ALA A 137 -2.44 -6.88 -3.99
N ALA A 138 -1.80 -7.80 -4.71
CA ALA A 138 -0.35 -8.01 -4.63
C ALA A 138 0.42 -7.83 -5.96
N LEU A 139 -0.17 -7.24 -7.03
CA LEU A 139 0.55 -6.94 -8.31
C LEU A 139 0.25 -5.55 -8.91
N VAL A 140 -0.49 -4.67 -8.25
CA VAL A 140 -0.59 -3.25 -8.68
C VAL A 140 0.74 -2.50 -8.42
N LEU A 141 1.55 -3.07 -7.52
CA LEU A 141 2.71 -2.43 -6.88
C LEU A 141 3.96 -2.31 -7.76
N SER A 142 4.13 -3.16 -8.77
CA SER A 142 5.24 -3.03 -9.72
C SER A 142 4.95 -2.07 -10.88
N ARG A 143 3.68 -1.89 -11.28
CA ARG A 143 3.31 -1.13 -12.49
C ARG A 143 2.96 0.35 -12.21
N LEU A 144 2.47 0.68 -11.00
CA LEU A 144 2.00 2.03 -10.68
C LEU A 144 3.00 2.97 -9.99
N PHE A 145 4.07 2.48 -9.33
CA PHE A 145 4.98 3.33 -8.54
C PHE A 145 6.40 3.51 -9.07
N LEU A 146 6.84 2.69 -10.02
CA LEU A 146 8.21 2.75 -10.54
C LEU A 146 8.31 3.26 -11.99
N GLY A 147 7.20 3.53 -12.67
CA GLY A 147 7.21 3.95 -14.08
C GLY A 147 7.93 2.96 -15.00
N GLY A 148 7.89 1.66 -14.67
CA GLY A 148 8.50 0.60 -15.48
C GLY A 148 7.88 0.55 -16.88
N GLU A 149 8.68 0.17 -17.87
CA GLU A 149 8.23 0.09 -19.27
C GLU A 149 6.96 -0.76 -19.43
N ALA A 150 6.24 -0.53 -20.54
CA ALA A 150 5.08 -1.34 -20.91
C ALA A 150 5.41 -2.83 -20.75
N LEU A 151 4.51 -3.56 -20.10
CA LEU A 151 4.67 -5.01 -19.99
C LEU A 151 4.76 -5.55 -21.41
N TRP A 152 5.89 -6.18 -21.71
CA TRP A 152 6.11 -6.83 -23.00
C TRP A 152 5.05 -7.92 -23.27
N CYS A 153 4.38 -8.38 -22.22
CA CYS A 153 3.34 -9.40 -22.22
C CYS A 153 2.27 -9.00 -21.20
N GLU A 154 1.22 -8.32 -21.65
CA GLU A 154 0.11 -7.90 -20.79
C GLU A 154 -0.76 -9.09 -20.38
N ASP A 155 -0.90 -10.04 -21.29
CA ASP A 155 -1.56 -11.32 -21.09
C ASP A 155 -0.90 -12.16 -19.97
N ALA A 156 0.44 -12.15 -19.87
CA ALA A 156 1.12 -12.82 -18.75
C ALA A 156 0.90 -12.15 -17.37
N ALA A 157 0.38 -10.93 -17.35
CA ALA A 157 -0.02 -10.25 -16.13
C ALA A 157 -1.51 -10.44 -15.81
N ASP A 158 -2.30 -10.95 -16.75
CA ASP A 158 -3.66 -11.45 -16.56
C ASP A 158 -3.59 -12.96 -16.23
N ALA A 159 -3.12 -13.25 -15.02
CA ALA A 159 -2.90 -14.63 -14.58
C ALA A 159 -4.20 -15.42 -14.45
N ASP A 160 -5.36 -14.75 -14.41
CA ASP A 160 -6.67 -15.38 -14.38
C ASP A 160 -7.43 -15.49 -15.71
N ASP A 161 -6.87 -14.95 -16.80
CA ASP A 161 -7.35 -15.04 -18.19
C ASP A 161 -8.74 -14.38 -18.36
N SER A 162 -8.93 -13.25 -17.67
CA SER A 162 -10.21 -12.52 -17.63
C SER A 162 -10.35 -11.44 -18.71
N GLY A 163 -9.26 -11.10 -19.38
CA GLY A 163 -9.15 -10.02 -20.36
C GLY A 163 -8.87 -8.65 -19.78
N ALA A 164 -8.52 -8.58 -18.49
CA ALA A 164 -8.20 -7.36 -17.78
C ALA A 164 -7.13 -7.64 -16.73
N ILE A 165 -6.16 -6.73 -16.62
CA ILE A 165 -5.16 -6.81 -15.54
C ILE A 165 -5.78 -6.22 -14.27
N GLU A 166 -6.22 -7.09 -13.39
CA GLU A 166 -7.01 -6.78 -12.19
C GLU A 166 -6.37 -7.39 -10.93
N MET A 167 -7.06 -7.28 -9.79
CA MET A 167 -6.49 -7.73 -8.51
C MET A 167 -6.41 -9.24 -8.35
N ASN A 168 -7.18 -10.01 -9.11
CA ASN A 168 -7.20 -11.48 -8.99
C ASN A 168 -5.94 -12.13 -9.57
N ASP A 169 -5.31 -11.49 -10.56
CA ASP A 169 -4.10 -11.98 -11.23
C ASP A 169 -2.91 -12.15 -10.29
N PRO A 170 -2.53 -11.14 -9.48
CA PRO A 170 -1.53 -11.30 -8.44
C PRO A 170 -1.72 -12.48 -7.51
N ILE A 171 -2.97 -12.71 -7.11
CA ILE A 171 -3.33 -13.70 -6.10
C ILE A 171 -3.04 -15.09 -6.65
N ARG A 172 -3.46 -15.29 -7.90
CA ARG A 172 -3.27 -16.55 -8.61
C ARG A 172 -1.78 -16.82 -8.84
N LEU A 173 -1.03 -15.80 -9.21
CA LEU A 173 0.42 -15.88 -9.41
C LEU A 173 1.18 -16.22 -8.10
N LEU A 174 0.86 -15.53 -7.01
CA LEU A 174 1.51 -15.78 -5.71
C LEU A 174 1.10 -17.11 -5.09
N SER A 175 -0.15 -17.53 -5.29
CA SER A 175 -0.63 -18.86 -4.89
C SER A 175 0.16 -19.97 -5.59
N PHE A 176 0.37 -19.84 -6.90
CA PHE A 176 1.23 -20.76 -7.65
C PHE A 176 2.67 -20.77 -7.14
N LEU A 177 3.30 -19.60 -6.96
CA LEU A 177 4.71 -19.48 -6.60
C LEU A 177 5.04 -19.94 -5.17
N PHE A 178 4.13 -19.71 -4.21
CA PHE A 178 4.44 -19.88 -2.78
C PHE A 178 3.56 -20.91 -2.07
N LEU A 179 2.40 -21.26 -2.62
CA LEU A 179 1.41 -22.11 -1.97
C LEU A 179 1.07 -23.38 -2.77
N ALA A 180 1.86 -23.68 -3.81
CA ALA A 180 1.62 -24.81 -4.72
C ALA A 180 0.23 -24.79 -5.36
N GLY A 181 -0.27 -23.58 -5.65
CA GLY A 181 -1.48 -23.35 -6.44
C GLY A 181 -1.35 -23.86 -7.87
N GLU A 182 -2.46 -23.86 -8.62
CA GLU A 182 -2.44 -24.25 -10.03
C GLU A 182 -1.62 -23.25 -10.86
N PRO A 183 -0.82 -23.73 -11.83
CA PRO A 183 -0.09 -22.86 -12.73
C PRO A 183 -1.05 -21.96 -13.55
N PRO A 184 -0.71 -20.67 -13.74
CA PRO A 184 -1.48 -19.79 -14.61
C PRO A 184 -1.42 -20.24 -16.07
N ALA A 185 -2.34 -19.72 -16.89
CA ALA A 185 -2.37 -19.98 -18.32
C ALA A 185 -1.07 -19.49 -19.00
N ALA A 186 -0.77 -20.06 -20.17
CA ALA A 186 0.33 -19.56 -20.99
C ALA A 186 -0.16 -18.38 -21.81
N PRO A 187 0.65 -17.32 -21.97
CA PRO A 187 2.02 -17.12 -21.48
C PRO A 187 2.08 -16.76 -19.99
N GLY A 188 2.93 -17.43 -19.23
CA GLY A 188 3.08 -17.20 -17.78
C GLY A 188 4.50 -17.47 -17.26
N PRO A 189 4.77 -17.26 -15.96
CA PRO A 189 6.13 -17.32 -15.38
C PRO A 189 6.82 -18.69 -15.50
N ALA A 190 6.04 -19.77 -15.69
CA ALA A 190 6.56 -21.14 -15.79
C ALA A 190 6.47 -21.72 -17.21
N THR A 191 5.66 -21.14 -18.09
CA THR A 191 5.33 -21.70 -19.40
C THR A 191 5.15 -20.59 -20.43
N CYS A 192 6.06 -20.53 -21.40
CA CYS A 192 5.92 -19.67 -22.57
C CYS A 192 4.94 -20.30 -23.58
N GLY A 193 4.21 -19.46 -24.31
CA GLY A 193 3.25 -19.92 -25.33
C GLY A 193 2.53 -18.76 -26.00
N PRO A 194 1.81 -19.01 -27.10
CA PRO A 194 0.83 -18.05 -27.61
C PRO A 194 -0.29 -17.89 -26.58
N ASP A 195 -0.85 -16.69 -26.54
CA ASP A 195 -2.14 -16.43 -25.93
C ASP A 195 -3.18 -17.37 -26.55
N VAL A 196 -3.84 -18.17 -25.70
CA VAL A 196 -4.91 -19.10 -26.07
C VAL A 196 -6.29 -18.63 -25.58
N GLY A 197 -6.33 -17.50 -24.86
CA GLY A 197 -7.50 -16.81 -24.39
C GLY A 197 -8.29 -16.15 -25.52
N VAL A 198 -9.50 -15.68 -25.20
CA VAL A 198 -10.40 -15.02 -26.16
C VAL A 198 -10.62 -13.56 -25.75
N ASP A 199 -9.56 -12.90 -25.32
CA ASP A 199 -9.61 -11.51 -24.89
C ASP A 199 -8.77 -10.60 -25.79
N THR A 200 -8.64 -9.35 -25.35
CA THR A 200 -7.99 -8.27 -26.10
C THR A 200 -6.56 -7.98 -25.65
N LEU A 201 -6.11 -8.60 -24.56
CA LEU A 201 -4.74 -8.51 -24.12
C LEU A 201 -3.87 -9.39 -25.03
N SER A 202 -2.61 -9.03 -25.15
CA SER A 202 -1.68 -9.78 -25.98
C SER A 202 -0.26 -9.51 -25.54
N CYS A 203 0.66 -10.34 -26.01
CA CYS A 203 2.09 -10.09 -25.86
C CYS A 203 2.64 -9.46 -27.13
N GLY A 204 3.35 -8.34 -26.97
CA GLY A 204 3.89 -7.55 -28.09
C GLY A 204 4.93 -8.30 -28.94
N ALA A 205 5.43 -9.45 -28.44
CA ALA A 205 6.22 -10.44 -29.18
C ALA A 205 6.06 -11.83 -28.54
N VAL A 206 6.37 -12.90 -29.30
CA VAL A 206 6.51 -14.26 -28.74
C VAL A 206 7.68 -14.25 -27.75
N CYS A 207 7.49 -14.85 -26.57
CA CYS A 207 8.52 -15.00 -25.55
C CYS A 207 9.87 -15.44 -26.17
N PRO A 208 11.01 -14.81 -25.82
CA PRO A 208 12.32 -15.26 -26.27
C PRO A 208 12.70 -16.64 -25.74
#